data_AF-A0A4C1ZWD2-F1
#
_entry.id   AF-A0A4C1ZWD2-F1
#
_cell.length_a   1.000
_cell.length_b   1.000
_cell.length_c   1.000
_cell.angle_alpha   90.00
_cell.angle_beta   90.00
_cell.angle_gamma   90.00
#
_symmetry.space_group_name_H-M   'P 1'
#
loop_
_entity.id
_entity.type
_entity.pdbx_description
1 polymer ?
#
loop_
_entity_poly.entity_id
_entity_poly.type
_entity_poly.pdbx_seq_one_letter_code
_entity_poly.pdbx_strand_id
1 'polypeptide(L)' 'CLVSVLSCHGWELITVEGIGNRTSGYHDLQARLAAFNGTQCGYCTPGWVVNMYRFETTDNGISMFD' A
#
# COMPACT_ATOMS: atom_id res chain seq x y z
N CYS A 1 0.94 13.79 3.15
CA CYS A 1 0.34 15.14 3.16
C CYS A 1 1.37 16.27 2.97
N LEU A 2 2.65 16.05 3.26
CA LEU A 2 3.67 17.10 3.25
C LEU A 2 4.45 17.25 1.94
N VAL A 3 4.31 16.28 1.02
CA VAL A 3 5.02 16.33 -0.27
C VAL A 3 4.38 17.39 -1.16
N SER A 4 5.18 18.37 -1.59
CA SER A 4 4.74 19.40 -2.53
C SER A 4 4.55 18.80 -3.91
N VAL A 5 3.44 19.12 -4.58
CA VAL A 5 3.17 18.63 -5.95
C VAL A 5 4.28 19.08 -6.92
N LEU A 6 4.85 20.27 -6.73
CA LEU A 6 5.90 20.79 -7.60
C LEU A 6 7.21 20.00 -7.51
N SER A 7 7.47 19.27 -6.42
CA SER A 7 8.66 18.41 -6.31
C SER A 7 8.51 17.05 -7.01
N CYS A 8 7.30 16.69 -7.44
CA CYS A 8 7.01 15.37 -8.03
C CYS A 8 7.26 15.30 -9.53
N HIS A 9 7.88 16.31 -10.15
CA HIS A 9 8.14 16.28 -11.59
C HIS A 9 9.04 15.09 -11.96
N GLY A 10 8.56 14.25 -12.89
CA GLY A 10 9.26 13.03 -13.33
C GLY A 10 9.09 11.82 -12.43
N TRP A 11 8.29 11.90 -11.37
CA TRP A 11 8.01 10.77 -10.49
C TRP A 11 6.84 9.93 -11.02
N GLU A 12 6.91 8.62 -10.81
CA GLU A 12 5.75 7.74 -10.91
C GLU A 12 5.06 7.66 -9.53
N LEU A 13 3.79 8.06 -9.47
CA LEU A 13 3.02 8.09 -8.23
C LEU A 13 1.97 6.96 -8.25
N ILE A 14 2.04 6.10 -7.24
CA ILE A 14 1.09 4.99 -7.04
C ILE A 14 0.37 5.20 -5.72
N THR A 15 -0.97 5.23 -5.77
CA THR A 15 -1.85 5.26 -4.58
C THR A 15 -2.43 3.87 -4.31
N VAL A 16 -3.21 3.73 -3.23
CA VAL A 16 -3.81 2.44 -2.86
C VAL A 16 -4.66 1.82 -3.97
N GLU A 17 -5.34 2.65 -4.77
CA GLU A 17 -6.21 2.22 -5.87
C GLU A 17 -5.40 1.73 -7.09
N GLY A 18 -4.17 2.24 -7.25
CA GLY A 18 -3.24 1.82 -8.28
C GLY A 18 -2.61 0.46 -7.98
N ILE A 19 -2.50 0.08 -6.71
CA ILE A 19 -2.04 -1.25 -6.27
C ILE A 19 -3.10 -2.32 -6.58
N GLY A 20 -4.38 -1.99 -6.39
CA GLY A 20 -5.50 -2.89 -6.64
C GLY A 20 -6.83 -2.24 -6.24
N ASN A 21 -7.91 -2.67 -6.89
CA ASN A 21 -9.23 -2.07 -6.71
C ASN A 21 -10.36 -3.02 -7.14
N ARG A 22 -11.61 -2.55 -7.05
CA ARG A 22 -12.80 -3.35 -7.32
C ARG A 22 -12.99 -3.72 -8.80
N THR A 23 -12.43 -2.98 -9.74
CA THR A 23 -12.63 -3.21 -11.19
C THR A 23 -11.54 -4.10 -11.77
N SER A 24 -10.30 -3.99 -11.28
CA SER A 24 -9.16 -4.80 -11.74
C SER A 24 -8.83 -6.00 -10.83
N GLY A 25 -9.40 -6.05 -9.63
CA GLY A 25 -9.05 -7.01 -8.58
C GLY A 25 -8.15 -6.37 -7.52
N TYR A 26 -8.27 -6.87 -6.30
CA TYR A 26 -7.46 -6.42 -5.17
C TYR A 26 -6.11 -7.15 -5.14
N HIS A 27 -5.08 -6.43 -4.69
CA HIS A 27 -3.77 -7.01 -4.41
C HIS A 27 -3.84 -7.95 -3.20
N ASP A 28 -2.96 -8.95 -3.13
CA ASP A 28 -2.95 -9.94 -2.05
C ASP A 28 -2.81 -9.26 -0.66
N LEU A 29 -1.97 -8.24 -0.55
CA LEU A 29 -1.88 -7.39 0.66
C LEU A 29 -3.22 -6.78 1.10
N GLN A 30 -4.01 -6.26 0.17
CA GLN A 30 -5.31 -5.67 0.47
C GLN A 30 -6.30 -6.75 0.94
N ALA A 31 -6.32 -7.90 0.25
CA ALA A 31 -7.19 -9.02 0.56
C ALA A 31 -6.86 -9.66 1.91
N ARG A 32 -5.58 -9.90 2.19
CA ARG A 32 -5.11 -10.46 3.47
C ARG A 32 -5.41 -9.55 4.64
N LEU A 33 -5.11 -8.26 4.52
CA LEU A 33 -5.36 -7.33 5.63
C LEU A 33 -6.86 -7.32 6.01
N ALA A 34 -7.76 -7.39 5.02
CA ALA A 34 -9.19 -7.52 5.28
C ALA A 34 -9.57 -8.90 5.87
N ALA A 35 -9.03 -9.99 5.33
CA ALA A 35 -9.35 -11.35 5.75
C ALA A 35 -8.87 -11.69 7.18
N PHE A 36 -7.77 -11.11 7.62
CA PHE A 36 -7.15 -11.39 8.93
C PHE A 36 -7.47 -10.33 9.99
N ASN A 37 -8.60 -9.62 9.86
CA ASN A 37 -9.05 -8.60 10.81
C ASN A 37 -8.04 -7.45 11.03
N GLY A 38 -7.21 -7.17 10.03
CA GLY A 38 -6.23 -6.07 10.05
C GLY A 38 -6.86 -4.69 9.81
N THR A 39 -8.19 -4.61 9.77
CA THR A 39 -8.94 -3.36 9.59
C THR A 39 -10.21 -3.35 10.43
N GLN A 40 -10.58 -2.18 10.96
CA GLN A 40 -11.83 -1.94 11.68
C GLN A 40 -12.65 -0.86 10.98
N CYS A 41 -12.40 0.42 11.29
CA CYS A 41 -13.05 1.54 10.62
C CYS A 41 -12.51 1.81 9.20
N GLY A 42 -11.39 1.18 8.82
CA GLY A 42 -10.80 1.29 7.48
C GLY A 42 -9.97 2.54 7.22
N TYR A 43 -10.04 3.58 8.06
CA TYR A 43 -9.44 4.88 7.72
C TYR A 43 -7.91 4.82 7.53
N CYS A 44 -7.20 4.04 8.35
CA CYS A 44 -5.75 3.88 8.25
C CYS A 44 -5.31 2.82 7.23
N THR A 45 -6.23 1.98 6.75
CA THR A 45 -5.92 0.83 5.88
C THR A 45 -5.19 1.22 4.61
N PRO A 46 -5.56 2.29 3.88
CA PRO A 46 -4.82 2.72 2.70
C PRO A 46 -3.33 2.99 2.97
N GLY A 47 -3.01 3.64 4.08
CA GLY A 47 -1.63 3.95 4.45
C GLY A 47 -0.82 2.70 4.78
N TRP A 48 -1.41 1.75 5.50
CA TRP A 48 -0.78 0.46 5.78
C TRP A 48 -0.50 -0.34 4.50
N VAL A 49 -1.48 -0.43 3.59
CA VAL A 49 -1.32 -1.15 2.32
C VAL A 49 -0.18 -0.56 1.49
N VAL A 50 -0.13 0.76 1.33
CA VAL A 50 0.92 1.42 0.53
C VAL A 50 2.31 1.22 1.14
N ASN A 51 2.43 1.28 2.47
CA ASN A 51 3.71 1.02 3.14
C ASN A 51 4.17 -0.44 2.98
N MET A 52 3.27 -1.41 3.20
CA MET A 52 3.60 -2.84 3.03
C MET A 52 3.98 -3.16 1.58
N TYR A 53 3.25 -2.59 0.61
CA TYR A 53 3.54 -2.78 -0.81
C TYR A 53 4.92 -2.23 -1.20
N ARG A 54 5.30 -1.06 -0.67
CA ARG A 54 6.63 -0.51 -0.92
C ARG A 54 7.73 -1.42 -0.33
N PHE A 55 7.48 -1.99 0.84
CA PHE A 55 8.44 -2.89 1.47
C PHE A 55 8.58 -4.21 0.68
N GLU A 56 7.46 -4.86 0.34
CA GLU A 56 7.40 -6.08 -0.48
C GLU A 56 8.12 -5.92 -1.83
N THR A 57 7.98 -4.76 -2.48
CA THR A 57 8.62 -4.51 -3.78
C THR A 57 10.10 -4.14 -3.70
N THR A 58 10.62 -3.79 -2.51
CA THR A 58 12.02 -3.40 -2.33
C THR A 58 12.88 -4.55 -1.78
N ASP A 59 12.31 -5.48 -1.01
CA ASP A 59 13.05 -6.62 -0.42
C ASP A 59 12.19 -7.91 -0.36
N ASN A 60 12.78 -9.02 -0.82
CA ASN A 60 12.16 -10.36 -0.80
C ASN A 60 12.60 -11.21 0.42
N GLY A 61 13.51 -10.72 1.27
CA GLY A 61 14.09 -11.41 2.42
C GLY A 61 13.48 -11.01 3.77
N ILE A 62 12.20 -10.67 3.80
CA ILE A 62 11.53 -10.03 4.95
C ILE A 62 11.54 -10.92 6.19
N SER A 63 12.15 -10.45 7.29
CA SER A 63 11.87 -10.94 8.63
C SER A 63 11.26 -9.85 9.52
N MET A 64 10.62 -10.27 10.61
CA MET A 64 10.01 -9.35 11.57
C MET A 64 11.03 -8.53 12.38
N PHE A 65 12.32 -8.89 12.28
CA PHE A 65 13.41 -8.35 13.11
C PHE A 65 14.45 -7.56 12.31
N ASP A 66 14.25 -7.41 11.00
CA ASP A 66 15.03 -6.53 10.12
C ASP A 66 14.41 -5.12 10.10
#